data_AF-A0A1V2GEL8-F1
#
_entry.id   AF-A0A1V2GEL8-F1
#
_cell.length_a   1.000
_cell.length_b   1.000
_cell.length_c   1.000
_cell.angle_alpha   90.00
_cell.angle_beta   90.00
_cell.angle_gamma   90.00
#
_symmetry.space_group_name_H-M   'P 1'
#
loop_
_entity.id
_entity.type
_entity.pdbx_description
1 polymer ?
#
loop_
_entity_poly.entity_id
_entity_poly.type
_entity_poly.pdbx_seq_one_letter_code
_entity_poly.pdbx_strand_id
1 'polypeptide(L)'
;MLNDTTEFVKYSKHQRTIDRQNYITDHLVNILYSSPKAFVYILKLACSDAFNLTENEVHRIINNVTKRVEPAELELLLQNVDDSATIELKHRPEVSSEVMALIEDDGFQLAVLLARHVYGDMSETNRDTALRNEVTVKTGAGIYATSFNIGDNCVLVTTQLPSYQSAIELH
;
A
#
# COMPACT_ATOMS: atom_id res chain seq x y z
N MET A 1 -3.00 45.32 7.52
CA MET A 1 -2.51 45.14 6.14
C MET A 1 -2.34 43.65 5.94
N LEU A 2 -3.26 43.04 5.19
CA LEU A 2 -3.14 41.66 4.74
C LEU A 2 -2.17 41.63 3.57
N ASN A 3 -1.19 40.73 3.60
CA ASN A 3 -0.50 40.29 2.40
C ASN A 3 -0.93 38.85 2.13
N ASP A 4 -1.96 38.73 1.31
CA ASP A 4 -2.26 37.56 0.50
C ASP A 4 -1.11 37.32 -0.48
N THR A 5 -0.54 36.12 -0.48
CA THR A 5 -0.21 35.29 -1.67
C THR A 5 0.79 34.19 -1.27
N THR A 6 0.29 33.14 -0.64
CA THR A 6 0.90 31.82 -0.85
C THR A 6 0.10 31.18 -1.96
N GLU A 7 0.57 31.35 -3.19
CA GLU A 7 0.04 30.61 -4.33
C GLU A 7 0.18 29.11 -4.01
N PHE A 8 -0.95 28.46 -3.80
CA PHE A 8 -1.07 27.02 -3.82
C PHE A 8 -0.65 26.57 -5.21
N VAL A 9 0.58 26.07 -5.32
CA VAL A 9 1.00 25.34 -6.50
C VAL A 9 0.27 23.99 -6.46
N LYS A 10 -0.97 23.98 -6.96
CA LYS A 10 -1.66 22.75 -7.35
C LYS A 10 -0.99 22.23 -8.61
N TYR A 11 0.04 21.41 -8.45
CA TYR A 11 0.42 20.47 -9.50
C TYR A 11 -0.64 19.36 -9.56
N SER A 12 -1.83 19.67 -10.09
CA SER A 12 -2.75 18.62 -10.50
C SER A 12 -2.23 18.05 -11.81
N LYS A 13 -1.35 17.05 -11.73
CA LYS A 13 -1.09 16.19 -12.88
C LYS A 13 -2.43 15.55 -13.24
N HIS A 14 -3.07 16.03 -14.30
CA HIS A 14 -4.30 15.44 -14.82
C HIS A 14 -3.95 14.07 -15.41
N GLN A 15 -3.79 13.05 -14.56
CA GLN A 15 -3.91 11.67 -15.00
C GLN A 15 -5.36 11.51 -15.48
N ARG A 16 -5.53 11.08 -16.73
CA ARG A 16 -6.86 10.77 -17.26
C ARG A 16 -7.51 9.78 -16.30
N THR A 17 -8.68 10.14 -15.79
CA THR A 17 -9.42 9.39 -14.77
C THR A 17 -9.51 7.88 -15.04
N ILE A 18 -9.59 7.48 -16.30
CA ILE A 18 -9.61 6.07 -16.74
C ILE A 18 -8.26 5.37 -16.48
N ASP A 19 -7.14 6.05 -16.77
CA ASP A 19 -5.80 5.51 -16.55
C ASP A 19 -5.57 5.30 -15.04
N ARG A 20 -6.06 6.21 -14.20
CA ARG A 20 -5.98 6.10 -12.73
C ARG A 20 -6.81 4.95 -12.17
N GLN A 21 -8.04 4.76 -12.64
CA GLN A 21 -8.90 3.66 -12.19
C GLN A 21 -8.31 2.29 -12.56
N ASN A 22 -7.78 2.17 -13.78
CA ASN A 22 -7.11 0.96 -14.23
C ASN A 22 -5.85 0.70 -13.39
N TYR A 23 -5.05 1.75 -13.14
CA TYR A 23 -3.88 1.68 -12.29
C TYR A 23 -4.19 1.14 -10.89
N ILE A 24 -5.20 1.71 -10.21
CA ILE A 24 -5.64 1.22 -8.88
C ILE A 24 -6.14 -0.23 -8.95
N THR A 25 -6.90 -0.57 -10.00
CA THR A 25 -7.44 -1.92 -10.20
C THR A 25 -6.31 -2.93 -10.43
N ASP A 26 -5.31 -2.61 -11.26
CA ASP A 26 -4.14 -3.45 -11.51
C ASP A 26 -3.41 -3.75 -10.20
N HIS A 27 -3.18 -2.72 -9.37
CA HIS A 27 -2.58 -2.89 -8.05
C HIS A 27 -3.42 -3.75 -7.12
N LEU A 28 -4.74 -3.52 -7.04
CA LEU A 28 -5.63 -4.32 -6.20
C LEU A 28 -5.62 -5.80 -6.61
N VAL A 29 -5.70 -6.11 -7.90
CA VAL A 29 -5.65 -7.49 -8.39
C VAL A 29 -4.30 -8.14 -8.04
N ASN A 30 -3.18 -7.44 -8.24
CA ASN A 30 -1.87 -7.96 -7.88
C ASN A 30 -1.75 -8.25 -6.38
N ILE A 31 -2.22 -7.33 -5.53
CA ILE A 31 -2.17 -7.48 -4.07
C ILE A 31 -3.09 -8.60 -3.60
N LEU A 32 -4.24 -8.82 -4.24
CA LEU A 32 -5.19 -9.88 -3.84
C LEU A 32 -4.51 -11.26 -3.81
N TYR A 33 -3.65 -11.55 -4.78
CA TYR A 33 -2.95 -12.84 -4.85
C TYR A 33 -1.81 -12.98 -3.84
N SER A 34 -1.14 -11.88 -3.47
CA SER A 34 0.00 -11.91 -2.55
C SER A 34 -0.40 -11.70 -1.08
N SER A 35 -1.38 -10.84 -0.83
CA SER A 35 -1.90 -10.49 0.48
C SER A 35 -3.38 -10.06 0.41
N PRO A 36 -4.31 -11.02 0.52
CA PRO A 36 -5.75 -10.74 0.59
C PRO A 36 -6.13 -9.73 1.69
N LYS A 37 -5.39 -9.73 2.81
CA LYS A 37 -5.56 -8.76 3.92
C LYS A 37 -5.24 -7.33 3.47
N ALA A 38 -4.10 -7.12 2.82
CA ALA A 38 -3.73 -5.81 2.27
C ALA A 38 -4.74 -5.37 1.19
N PHE A 39 -5.21 -6.29 0.35
CA PHE A 39 -6.26 -6.01 -0.63
C PHE A 39 -7.53 -5.46 0.02
N VAL A 40 -8.06 -6.14 1.05
CA VAL A 40 -9.27 -5.71 1.76
C VAL A 40 -9.06 -4.34 2.40
N TYR A 41 -7.89 -4.10 3.01
CA TYR A 41 -7.57 -2.82 3.63
C TYR A 41 -7.53 -1.67 2.62
N ILE A 42 -6.83 -1.85 1.49
CA ILE A 42 -6.77 -0.82 0.44
C ILE A 42 -8.15 -0.58 -0.19
N LEU A 43 -8.96 -1.62 -0.36
CA LEU A 43 -10.33 -1.47 -0.84
C LEU A 43 -11.19 -0.66 0.16
N LYS A 44 -11.04 -0.91 1.48
CA LYS A 44 -11.70 -0.11 2.52
C LYS A 44 -11.30 1.38 2.42
N LEU A 45 -10.01 1.67 2.20
CA LEU A 45 -9.52 3.05 2.01
C LEU A 45 -10.07 3.69 0.73
N ALA A 46 -10.15 2.94 -0.37
CA ALA A 46 -10.74 3.43 -1.62
C ALA A 46 -12.22 3.82 -1.44
N CYS A 47 -12.95 3.11 -0.56
CA CYS A 47 -14.33 3.43 -0.21
C CYS A 47 -14.48 4.57 0.82
N SER A 48 -13.41 5.04 1.47
CA SER A 48 -13.46 6.01 2.57
C SER A 48 -12.92 7.40 2.22
N ASP A 49 -12.99 7.80 0.95
CA ASP A 49 -12.46 9.05 0.39
C ASP A 49 -10.93 9.24 0.51
N ALA A 50 -10.17 8.26 1.02
CA ALA A 50 -8.73 8.39 1.30
C ALA A 50 -7.90 8.74 0.04
N PHE A 51 -8.38 8.32 -1.13
CA PHE A 51 -7.74 8.55 -2.43
C PHE A 51 -8.49 9.57 -3.31
N ASN A 52 -9.40 10.36 -2.74
CA ASN A 52 -10.22 11.33 -3.48
C ASN A 52 -10.96 10.71 -4.69
N LEU A 53 -11.49 9.49 -4.52
CA LEU A 53 -12.27 8.80 -5.55
C LEU A 53 -13.74 9.19 -5.42
N THR A 54 -14.42 9.45 -6.54
CA THR A 54 -15.89 9.55 -6.51
C THR A 54 -16.50 8.16 -6.41
N GLU A 55 -17.74 8.06 -5.91
CA GLU A 55 -18.50 6.81 -5.81
C GLU A 55 -18.54 6.02 -7.14
N ASN A 56 -18.69 6.71 -8.26
CA ASN A 56 -18.69 6.09 -9.59
C ASN A 56 -17.34 5.44 -9.93
N GLU A 57 -16.23 6.00 -9.45
CA GLU A 57 -14.89 5.44 -9.68
C GLU A 57 -14.66 4.22 -8.81
N VAL A 58 -15.09 4.26 -7.54
CA VAL A 58 -15.06 3.12 -6.63
C VAL A 58 -15.86 1.96 -7.20
N HIS A 59 -17.10 2.20 -7.66
CA HIS A 59 -17.91 1.18 -8.33
C HIS A 59 -17.24 0.61 -9.58
N ARG A 60 -16.57 1.44 -10.39
CA ARG A 60 -15.82 0.97 -11.56
C ARG A 60 -14.62 0.11 -11.18
N ILE A 61 -13.86 0.50 -10.15
CA ILE A 61 -12.73 -0.29 -9.64
C ILE A 61 -13.23 -1.67 -9.18
N ILE A 62 -14.27 -1.72 -8.34
CA ILE A 62 -14.87 -2.97 -7.86
C ILE A 62 -15.33 -3.84 -9.05
N ASN A 63 -16.06 -3.26 -10.00
CA ASN A 63 -16.53 -3.97 -11.18
C ASN A 63 -15.39 -4.47 -12.08
N ASN A 64 -14.27 -3.75 -12.13
CA ASN A 64 -13.13 -4.17 -12.93
C ASN A 64 -12.32 -5.28 -12.22
N VAL A 65 -12.22 -5.25 -10.89
CA VAL A 65 -11.65 -6.37 -10.12
C VAL A 65 -12.47 -7.64 -10.36
N THR A 66 -13.80 -7.58 -10.24
CA THR A 66 -14.68 -8.75 -10.42
C THR A 66 -14.77 -9.27 -11.86
N LYS A 67 -14.38 -8.46 -12.85
CA LYS A 67 -14.21 -8.91 -14.25
C LYS A 67 -12.88 -9.61 -14.51
N ARG A 68 -11.87 -9.34 -13.70
CA ARG A 68 -10.50 -9.85 -13.88
C ARG A 68 -10.21 -11.06 -13.00
N VAL A 69 -10.94 -11.19 -11.89
CA VAL A 69 -10.85 -12.29 -10.93
C VAL A 69 -12.21 -12.94 -10.86
N GLU A 70 -12.28 -14.24 -11.11
CA GLU A 70 -13.55 -14.98 -11.13
C GLU A 70 -14.21 -14.95 -9.74
N PRO A 71 -15.54 -14.85 -9.63
CA PRO A 71 -16.22 -14.74 -8.34
C PRO A 71 -15.89 -15.88 -7.35
N ALA A 72 -15.75 -17.11 -7.84
CA ALA A 72 -15.38 -18.25 -7.02
C ALA A 72 -13.94 -18.16 -6.47
N GLU A 73 -13.04 -17.53 -7.24
CA GLU A 73 -11.66 -17.28 -6.82
C GLU A 73 -11.59 -16.14 -5.79
N LEU A 74 -12.37 -15.08 -5.99
CA LEU A 74 -12.54 -14.02 -4.99
C LEU A 74 -13.07 -14.59 -3.68
N GLU A 75 -14.10 -15.44 -3.74
CA GLU A 75 -14.66 -16.09 -2.55
C GLU A 75 -13.60 -16.94 -1.84
N LEU A 76 -12.85 -17.76 -2.59
CA LEU A 76 -11.77 -18.59 -2.04
C LEU A 76 -10.67 -17.77 -1.36
N LEU A 77 -10.20 -16.70 -2.01
CA LEU A 77 -9.11 -15.85 -1.49
C LEU A 77 -9.55 -15.02 -0.29
N LEU A 78 -10.84 -14.68 -0.19
CA LEU A 78 -11.38 -13.82 0.86
C LEU A 78 -12.06 -14.58 2.01
N GLN A 79 -12.32 -15.89 1.88
CA GLN A 79 -13.14 -16.67 2.81
C GLN A 79 -12.70 -16.58 4.28
N ASN A 80 -11.40 -16.48 4.53
CA ASN A 80 -10.81 -16.51 5.88
C ASN A 80 -9.92 -15.30 6.17
N VAL A 81 -10.17 -14.17 5.49
CA VAL A 81 -9.42 -12.95 5.73
C VAL A 81 -9.87 -12.33 7.05
N ASP A 82 -9.03 -12.44 8.08
CA ASP A 82 -9.19 -11.68 9.32
C ASP A 82 -8.55 -10.28 9.20
N ASP A 83 -8.96 -9.36 10.08
CA ASP A 83 -8.47 -7.97 10.10
C ASP A 83 -7.15 -7.79 10.89
N SER A 84 -6.52 -8.86 11.38
CA SER A 84 -5.30 -8.78 12.19
C SER A 84 -4.07 -8.48 11.33
N ALA A 85 -3.35 -7.45 11.74
CA ALA A 85 -2.08 -7.07 11.16
C ALA A 85 -0.94 -7.97 11.66
N THR A 86 0.06 -8.20 10.82
CA THR A 86 1.30 -8.91 11.21
C THR A 86 2.15 -8.04 12.14
N ILE A 87 2.21 -6.74 11.85
CA ILE A 87 2.81 -5.72 12.71
C ILE A 87 1.94 -4.47 12.71
N GLU A 88 2.09 -3.61 13.72
CA GLU A 88 1.36 -2.36 13.80
C GLU A 88 2.24 -1.17 13.38
N LEU A 89 1.64 -0.12 12.82
CA LEU A 89 2.29 1.19 12.69
C LEU A 89 1.82 2.08 13.84
N LYS A 90 2.68 2.29 14.84
CA LYS A 90 2.37 3.14 16.01
C LYS A 90 2.76 4.60 15.81
N HIS A 91 3.64 4.84 14.85
CA HIS A 91 4.16 6.16 14.52
C HIS A 91 4.04 6.40 13.01
N ARG A 92 4.01 7.67 12.62
CA ARG A 92 4.10 8.04 11.21
C ARG A 92 5.46 7.56 10.68
N PRO A 93 5.50 6.77 9.60
CA PRO A 93 6.76 6.36 8.99
C PRO A 93 7.56 7.55 8.47
N GLU A 94 8.88 7.49 8.60
CA GLU A 94 9.78 8.38 7.88
C GLU A 94 9.86 7.92 6.42
N VAL A 95 9.68 8.84 5.47
CA VAL A 95 9.71 8.53 4.04
C VAL A 95 10.83 9.34 3.40
N SER A 96 11.79 8.65 2.79
CA SER A 96 12.91 9.29 2.08
C SER A 96 12.40 10.17 0.92
N SER A 97 13.17 11.21 0.60
CA SER A 97 12.88 12.10 -0.54
C SER A 97 12.83 11.36 -1.87
N GLU A 98 13.66 10.34 -2.02
CA GLU A 98 13.80 9.48 -3.19
C GLU A 98 12.52 8.70 -3.42
N VAL A 99 11.98 8.07 -2.37
CA VAL A 99 10.69 7.37 -2.46
C VAL A 99 9.56 8.36 -2.73
N MET A 100 9.55 9.52 -2.06
CA MET A 100 8.54 10.56 -2.32
C MET A 100 8.54 11.05 -3.78
N ALA A 101 9.71 11.06 -4.44
CA ALA A 101 9.81 11.42 -5.86
C ALA A 101 9.33 10.31 -6.82
N LEU A 102 9.27 9.06 -6.36
CA LEU A 102 8.77 7.92 -7.13
C LEU A 102 7.25 7.77 -7.06
N ILE A 103 6.64 8.20 -5.96
CA ILE A 103 5.21 7.97 -5.71
C ILE A 103 4.33 9.16 -6.08
N GLU A 104 3.09 8.88 -6.47
CA GLU A 104 2.09 9.91 -6.77
C GLU A 104 1.59 10.63 -5.50
N ASP A 105 1.26 11.92 -5.64
CA ASP A 105 0.81 12.79 -4.55
C ASP A 105 -0.57 12.41 -3.97
N ASP A 106 -1.28 11.47 -4.61
CA ASP A 106 -2.61 11.03 -4.19
C ASP A 106 -2.60 10.03 -3.02
N GLY A 107 -1.41 9.61 -2.59
CA GLY A 107 -1.20 8.75 -1.43
C GLY A 107 -1.53 7.27 -1.66
N PHE A 108 -2.00 6.86 -2.84
CA PHE A 108 -2.40 5.48 -3.10
C PHE A 108 -1.20 4.52 -3.02
N GLN A 109 -0.10 4.83 -3.70
CA GLN A 109 1.09 3.98 -3.69
C GLN A 109 1.71 3.85 -2.29
N LEU A 110 1.73 4.95 -1.53
CA LEU A 110 2.20 4.93 -0.14
C LEU A 110 1.32 4.01 0.71
N ALA A 111 0.00 4.12 0.58
CA ALA A 111 -0.93 3.25 1.29
C ALA A 111 -0.71 1.78 0.91
N VAL A 112 -0.50 1.47 -0.38
CA VAL A 112 -0.20 0.12 -0.86
C VAL A 112 1.08 -0.44 -0.21
N LEU A 113 2.19 0.31 -0.23
CA LEU A 113 3.44 -0.11 0.40
C LEU A 113 3.25 -0.43 1.89
N LEU A 114 2.57 0.47 2.60
CA LEU A 114 2.34 0.32 4.04
C LEU A 114 1.38 -0.82 4.37
N ALA A 115 0.28 -0.96 3.63
CA ALA A 115 -0.67 -2.05 3.85
C ALA A 115 -0.01 -3.41 3.62
N ARG A 116 0.73 -3.56 2.52
CA ARG A 116 1.49 -4.78 2.22
C ARG A 116 2.49 -5.09 3.33
N HIS A 117 3.23 -4.10 3.82
CA HIS A 117 4.15 -4.26 4.95
C HIS A 117 3.43 -4.71 6.23
N VAL A 118 2.38 -4.00 6.63
CA VAL A 118 1.59 -4.23 7.86
C VAL A 118 0.95 -5.62 7.87
N TYR A 119 0.43 -6.06 6.73
CA TYR A 119 -0.23 -7.36 6.57
C TYR A 119 0.70 -8.47 6.06
N GLY A 120 2.01 -8.24 6.11
CA GLY A 120 3.03 -9.27 5.89
C GLY A 120 3.09 -9.86 4.50
N ASP A 121 2.86 -9.05 3.47
CA ASP A 121 3.15 -9.41 2.10
C ASP A 121 4.67 -9.52 1.88
N MET A 122 5.15 -10.75 1.68
CA MET A 122 6.56 -11.07 1.41
C MET A 122 6.82 -11.39 -0.06
N SER A 123 5.86 -11.19 -0.97
CA SER A 123 5.92 -11.64 -2.38
C SER A 123 7.14 -11.14 -3.16
N GLU A 124 7.67 -9.99 -2.78
CA GLU A 124 8.84 -9.36 -3.42
C GLU A 124 10.06 -9.28 -2.47
N THR A 125 9.93 -9.83 -1.28
CA THR A 125 10.99 -9.86 -0.27
C THR A 125 11.83 -11.13 -0.40
N ASN A 126 13.16 -11.02 -0.33
CA ASN A 126 14.03 -12.19 -0.41
C ASN A 126 13.79 -13.16 0.76
N ARG A 127 14.04 -14.45 0.52
CA ARG A 127 13.74 -15.54 1.46
C ARG A 127 14.44 -15.39 2.81
N ASP A 128 15.70 -14.96 2.82
CA ASP A 128 16.46 -14.81 4.06
C ASP A 128 15.91 -13.70 4.96
N THR A 129 15.37 -12.65 4.35
CA THR A 129 14.71 -11.55 5.07
C THR A 129 13.32 -11.99 5.55
N ALA A 130 12.55 -12.71 4.74
CA ALA A 130 11.28 -13.28 5.15
C ALA A 130 11.43 -14.22 6.37
N LEU A 131 12.43 -15.10 6.38
CA LEU A 131 12.71 -15.97 7.53
C LEU A 131 13.11 -15.18 8.79
N ARG A 132 13.90 -14.11 8.64
CA ARG A 132 14.25 -13.22 9.76
C ARG A 132 13.04 -12.44 10.29
N ASN A 133 12.12 -12.04 9.41
CA ASN A 133 10.89 -11.37 9.79
C ASN A 133 10.00 -12.28 10.64
N GLU A 134 9.87 -13.56 10.31
CA GLU A 134 9.11 -14.51 11.13
C GLU A 134 9.65 -14.58 12.56
N VAL A 135 10.98 -14.61 12.72
CA VAL A 135 11.62 -14.59 14.04
C VAL A 135 11.35 -13.26 14.75
N THR A 136 11.53 -12.13 14.05
CA THR A 136 11.34 -10.78 14.58
C THR A 136 9.91 -10.56 15.10
N VAL A 137 8.90 -11.02 14.37
CA VAL A 137 7.49 -10.94 14.78
C VAL A 137 7.24 -11.82 16.01
N LYS A 138 7.76 -13.06 16.03
CA LYS A 138 7.60 -13.98 17.16
C LYS A 138 8.27 -13.48 18.44
N THR A 139 9.44 -12.85 18.33
CA THR A 139 10.18 -12.34 19.48
C THR A 139 9.75 -10.94 19.90
N GLY A 140 9.08 -10.19 19.01
CA GLY A 140 8.77 -8.77 19.21
C GLY A 140 10.01 -7.89 19.24
N ALA A 141 11.13 -8.34 18.64
CA ALA A 141 12.41 -7.65 18.69
C ALA A 141 13.22 -7.86 17.41
N GLY A 142 13.86 -6.80 16.91
CA GLY A 142 14.61 -6.81 15.66
C GLY A 142 14.02 -5.86 14.61
N ILE A 143 14.48 -5.98 13.36
CA ILE A 143 13.97 -5.18 12.24
C ILE A 143 13.08 -6.07 11.39
N TYR A 144 11.82 -5.68 11.26
CA TYR A 144 10.89 -6.28 10.31
C TYR A 144 10.97 -5.50 8.99
N ALA A 145 11.27 -6.16 7.87
CA ALA A 145 11.59 -5.49 6.61
C ALA A 145 10.93 -6.16 5.39
N THR A 146 10.24 -5.39 4.56
CA THR A 146 9.67 -5.87 3.30
C THR A 146 10.16 -5.03 2.14
N SER A 147 10.40 -5.65 0.99
CA SER A 147 10.81 -4.98 -0.25
C SER A 147 9.71 -5.08 -1.30
N PHE A 148 9.49 -4.00 -2.05
CA PHE A 148 8.51 -3.92 -3.14
C PHE A 148 9.05 -3.11 -4.30
N ASN A 149 8.78 -3.52 -5.53
CA ASN A 149 9.23 -2.83 -6.73
C ASN A 149 8.23 -1.77 -7.19
N ILE A 150 8.75 -0.60 -7.56
CA ILE A 150 8.02 0.47 -8.23
C ILE A 150 8.77 0.82 -9.52
N GLY A 151 8.30 0.26 -10.64
CA GLY A 151 9.07 0.29 -11.89
C GLY A 151 10.39 -0.48 -11.72
N ASP A 152 11.51 0.17 -12.07
CA ASP A 152 12.86 -0.40 -11.94
C ASP A 152 13.48 -0.19 -10.55
N ASN A 153 12.73 0.38 -9.61
CA ASN A 153 13.21 0.76 -8.28
C ASN A 153 12.73 -0.22 -7.20
N CYS A 154 13.61 -0.58 -6.27
CA CYS A 154 13.27 -1.39 -5.10
C CYS A 154 13.06 -0.49 -3.89
N VAL A 155 11.86 -0.51 -3.31
CA VAL A 155 11.52 0.23 -2.10
C VAL A 155 11.54 -0.72 -0.91
N LEU A 156 12.30 -0.37 0.11
CA LEU A 156 12.38 -1.07 1.38
C LEU A 156 11.50 -0.36 2.43
N VAL A 157 10.59 -1.11 3.03
CA VAL A 157 9.82 -0.67 4.19
C VAL A 157 10.34 -1.42 5.42
N THR A 158 10.77 -0.71 6.44
CA THR A 158 11.25 -1.30 7.69
C THR A 158 10.43 -0.84 8.89
N THR A 159 10.33 -1.69 9.90
CA THR A 159 9.79 -1.37 11.22
C THR A 159 10.68 -1.98 12.30
N GLN A 160 11.27 -1.14 13.14
CA GLN A 160 12.09 -1.57 14.28
C GLN A 160 11.18 -1.97 15.45
N LEU A 161 11.35 -3.18 15.97
CA LEU A 161 10.68 -3.65 17.20
C LEU A 161 11.65 -3.60 18.39
N PRO A 162 11.20 -3.21 19.59
CA PRO A 162 9.81 -2.90 19.97
C PRO A 162 9.44 -1.41 19.86
N SER A 163 10.28 -0.55 19.25
CA SER A 163 10.01 0.90 19.18
C SER A 163 8.92 1.29 18.18
N TYR A 164 8.60 0.40 17.24
CA TYR A 164 7.68 0.62 16.11
C TYR A 164 8.02 1.86 15.28
N GLN A 165 9.30 2.22 15.23
CA GLN A 165 9.80 3.23 14.30
C GLN A 165 9.90 2.61 12.91
N SER A 166 9.27 3.25 11.93
CA SER A 166 9.21 2.75 10.56
C SER A 166 9.84 3.73 9.58
N ALA A 167 10.51 3.20 8.58
CA ALA A 167 11.13 3.98 7.51
C ALA A 167 10.81 3.37 6.14
N ILE A 168 10.71 4.23 5.12
CA ILE A 168 10.51 3.86 3.72
C ILE A 168 11.60 4.48 2.87
N GLU A 169 12.45 3.64 2.31
CA GLU A 169 13.71 4.02 1.67
C GLU A 169 13.88 3.31 0.32
N LEU A 170 14.67 3.91 -0.57
CA LEU A 170 15.11 3.26 -1.79
C LEU A 170 16.27 2.31 -1.45
N HIS A 171 16.25 1.09 -1.95
CA HIS A 171 17.28 0.06 -1.72
C HIS A 171 18.19 -0.12 -2.93
#